data_AF-A0A1D8UYA7-F1
#
_entry.id   AF-A0A1D8UYA7-F1
#
_cell.length_a   1.000
_cell.length_b   1.000
_cell.length_c   1.000
_cell.angle_alpha   90.00
_cell.angle_beta   90.00
_cell.angle_gamma   90.00
#
_symmetry.space_group_name_H-M   'P 1'
#
loop_
_entity.id
_entity.type
_entity.pdbx_description
1 polymer ?
#
loop_
_entity_poly.entity_id
_entity_poly.type
_entity_poly.pdbx_seq_one_letter_code
_entity_poly.pdbx_strand_id
1 'polypeptide(L)'
;MITPALTVSNYRRQRVRRRARIGIKVQDLTTACANPAPLAHNRMPLYDSIEDVWRRADVPVSSLERLAEADAFRSLDLDRRAALWAIKGLAPSVLPLFAAAERFANRIESEFNEPSFPLAPMSEGADVVEDYGTTGLTLRRHPVSFLRDALTRRGVIACADLTRTRDGQRVRLGGLVLMRQRPGTAKGVMFMTIEDETGIANLIFWKDRIEAQRPIVIAAGMIGVTGILQCEGEVIHVIAKEVEDLTPLLARVGQAGMARQERAAGNERTIAVKARDFR
;
A
#
# COMPACT_ATOMS: atom_id res chain seq x y z
N MET A 1 13.06 1.43 -7.85
CA MET A 1 12.65 1.71 -6.47
C MET A 1 12.29 3.18 -6.39
N ILE A 2 10.99 3.41 -6.42
CA ILE A 2 10.32 4.70 -6.25
C ILE A 2 10.00 4.69 -4.75
N THR A 3 10.38 5.72 -4.01
CA THR A 3 10.14 5.79 -2.56
C THR A 3 9.80 7.25 -2.26
N PRO A 4 8.74 7.54 -1.49
CA PRO A 4 8.58 8.87 -0.92
C PRO A 4 9.81 9.14 -0.05
N ALA A 5 10.51 10.24 -0.30
CA ALA A 5 11.75 10.58 0.37
C ALA A 5 11.65 12.01 0.88
N LEU A 6 11.97 12.21 2.15
CA LEU A 6 12.03 13.54 2.79
C LEU A 6 13.23 14.36 2.30
N THR A 7 14.20 13.70 1.65
CA THR A 7 15.52 14.24 1.36
C THR A 7 15.79 14.30 -0.16
N VAL A 8 16.11 15.48 -0.70
CA VAL A 8 16.53 15.63 -2.11
C VAL A 8 18.01 15.28 -2.23
N SER A 9 18.33 14.06 -2.66
CA SER A 9 19.68 13.72 -3.12
C SER A 9 19.82 14.03 -4.62
N ASN A 10 20.70 14.99 -4.93
CA ASN A 10 21.36 15.27 -6.21
C ASN A 10 22.87 15.23 -5.87
N TYR A 11 23.85 14.72 -6.61
CA TYR A 11 23.99 14.22 -7.97
C TYR A 11 25.39 13.55 -8.02
N ARG A 12 25.53 12.29 -8.44
CA ARG A 12 26.80 11.78 -9.00
C ARG A 12 26.49 10.87 -10.17
N ARG A 13 26.97 11.27 -11.36
CA ARG A 13 26.67 10.66 -12.66
C ARG A 13 26.98 9.16 -12.67
N GLN A 14 25.95 8.32 -12.69
CA GLN A 14 26.01 6.96 -13.21
C GLN A 14 24.61 6.54 -13.70
N ARG A 15 24.57 6.09 -14.97
CA ARG A 15 23.45 5.58 -15.79
C ARG A 15 22.05 5.63 -15.14
N VAL A 16 21.22 6.56 -15.64
CA VAL A 16 19.87 6.86 -15.16
C VAL A 16 18.92 5.67 -15.36
N ARG A 17 18.71 4.87 -14.31
CA ARG A 17 17.42 4.20 -14.11
C ARG A 17 16.43 5.30 -13.70
N ARG A 18 15.44 5.59 -14.54
CA ARG A 18 14.37 6.55 -14.20
C ARG A 18 13.69 6.08 -12.91
N ARG A 19 13.89 6.81 -11.82
CA ARG A 19 13.19 6.59 -10.54
C ARG A 19 12.05 7.60 -10.51
N ALA A 20 10.80 7.15 -10.67
CA ALA A 20 9.68 8.00 -10.28
C ALA A 20 9.73 8.23 -8.76
N ARG A 21 9.09 9.30 -8.29
CA ARG A 21 8.92 9.61 -6.86
C ARG A 21 7.47 10.01 -6.67
N ILE A 22 6.83 9.45 -5.65
CA ILE A 22 5.49 9.90 -5.25
C ILE A 22 5.68 11.12 -4.36
N GLY A 23 4.98 12.22 -4.67
CA GLY A 23 4.98 13.42 -3.83
C GLY A 23 4.16 13.20 -2.55
N ILE A 24 4.40 14.02 -1.53
CA ILE A 24 3.72 13.97 -0.20
C ILE A 24 2.19 14.19 -0.30
N LYS A 25 1.63 14.43 -1.48
CA LYS A 25 0.19 14.59 -1.75
C LYS A 25 -0.53 13.25 -2.03
N VAL A 26 -0.22 12.19 -1.27
CA VAL A 26 -1.02 10.95 -1.30
C VAL A 26 -2.25 11.14 -0.42
N GLN A 27 -3.38 10.52 -0.76
CA GLN A 27 -4.73 10.81 -0.26
C GLN A 27 -4.85 10.95 1.29
N ASP A 28 -4.02 10.23 2.06
CA ASP A 28 -3.98 10.34 3.53
C ASP A 28 -2.82 11.20 4.11
N LEU A 29 -1.81 11.54 3.31
CA LEU A 29 -0.71 12.41 3.73
C LEU A 29 -1.09 13.90 3.80
N THR A 30 -2.13 14.30 3.06
CA THR A 30 -2.77 15.63 3.21
C THR A 30 -3.39 15.83 4.59
N THR A 31 -3.74 14.75 5.28
CA THR A 31 -4.22 14.74 6.67
C THR A 31 -3.08 14.45 7.66
N ALA A 32 -1.94 13.98 7.16
CA ALA A 32 -0.82 13.53 8.00
C ALA A 32 -0.02 14.68 8.60
N CYS A 33 0.23 15.75 7.85
CA CYS A 33 0.85 16.98 8.35
C CYS A 33 -0.15 18.13 8.19
N ALA A 34 -0.60 18.72 9.29
CA ALA A 34 -1.45 19.92 9.26
C ALA A 34 -0.83 21.06 8.42
N ASN A 35 0.51 21.06 8.28
CA ASN A 35 1.25 21.88 7.33
C ASN A 35 2.56 21.17 6.90
N PRO A 36 2.72 20.71 5.65
CA PRO A 36 3.98 20.10 5.18
C PRO A 36 5.04 21.14 4.77
N ALA A 37 4.72 22.43 4.80
CA ALA A 37 5.65 23.49 4.38
C ALA A 37 6.95 23.53 5.19
N PRO A 38 6.96 23.36 6.53
CA PRO A 38 8.19 23.34 7.33
C PRO A 38 9.14 22.20 6.95
N LEU A 39 8.62 21.00 6.67
CA LEU A 39 9.42 19.85 6.22
C LEU A 39 10.20 20.18 4.95
N ALA A 40 9.55 20.85 3.99
CA ALA A 40 10.17 21.26 2.75
C ALA A 40 11.07 22.49 2.95
N HIS A 41 10.65 23.48 3.73
CA HIS A 41 11.39 24.72 3.95
C HIS A 41 12.72 24.47 4.68
N ASN A 42 12.70 23.61 5.70
CA ASN A 42 13.82 23.34 6.59
C ASN A 42 14.67 22.14 6.15
N ARG A 43 14.49 21.63 4.92
CA ARG A 43 15.18 20.44 4.40
C ARG A 43 16.69 20.59 4.16
N MET A 44 17.26 21.78 4.35
CA MET A 44 18.68 22.08 4.10
C MET A 44 19.35 22.61 5.38
N PRO A 45 20.48 22.04 5.82
CA PRO A 45 21.11 20.81 5.30
C PRO A 45 20.17 19.60 5.39
N LEU A 46 20.44 18.54 4.62
CA LEU A 46 19.60 17.35 4.61
C LEU A 46 19.42 16.80 6.03
N TYR A 47 18.21 16.31 6.34
CA TYR A 47 17.96 15.68 7.63
C TYR A 47 18.85 14.45 7.81
N ASP A 48 19.38 14.28 9.02
CA ASP A 48 20.25 13.16 9.40
C ASP A 48 19.54 12.09 10.23
N SER A 49 18.43 12.46 10.89
CA SER A 49 17.70 11.62 11.82
C SER A 49 16.22 12.03 11.91
N ILE A 50 15.39 11.17 12.49
CA ILE A 50 13.97 11.48 12.75
C ILE A 50 13.85 12.62 13.78
N GLU A 51 14.75 12.68 14.75
CA GLU A 51 14.79 13.75 15.75
C GLU A 51 15.13 15.10 15.11
N ASP A 52 16.06 15.13 14.14
CA ASP A 52 16.38 16.33 13.37
C ASP A 52 15.17 16.82 12.55
N VAL A 53 14.41 15.89 11.96
CA VAL A 53 13.12 16.21 11.30
C VAL A 53 12.12 16.78 12.31
N TRP A 54 11.95 16.12 13.45
CA TRP A 54 11.01 16.51 14.50
C TRP A 54 11.27 17.93 15.00
N ARG A 55 12.53 18.23 15.35
CA ARG A 55 12.95 19.51 15.92
C ARG A 55 12.99 20.63 14.88
N ARG A 56 13.58 20.39 13.70
CA ARG A 56 13.74 21.45 12.69
C ARG A 56 12.47 21.75 11.93
N ALA A 57 11.64 20.75 11.65
CA ALA A 57 10.40 20.96 10.92
C ALA A 57 9.21 21.24 11.85
N ASP A 58 9.39 21.15 13.18
CA ASP A 58 8.34 21.37 14.18
C ASP A 58 7.06 20.57 13.87
N VAL A 59 7.25 19.30 13.57
CA VAL A 59 6.19 18.38 13.12
C VAL A 59 5.72 17.57 14.32
N PRO A 60 4.42 17.47 14.62
CA PRO A 60 3.96 16.69 15.77
C PRO A 60 4.25 15.20 15.58
N VAL A 61 4.42 14.47 16.69
CA VAL A 61 4.76 13.03 16.68
C VAL A 61 3.77 12.21 15.83
N SER A 62 2.48 12.51 15.91
CA SER A 62 1.44 11.84 15.10
C SER A 62 1.60 12.04 13.59
N SER A 63 2.21 13.14 13.17
CA SER A 63 2.57 13.37 11.77
C SER A 63 3.80 12.56 11.36
N LEU A 64 4.79 12.42 12.25
CA LEU A 64 5.95 11.56 12.02
C LEU A 64 5.55 10.08 11.92
N GLU A 65 4.63 9.61 12.78
CA GLU A 65 4.10 8.24 12.72
C GLU A 65 3.50 7.93 11.35
N ARG A 66 2.65 8.82 10.83
CA ARG A 66 2.05 8.67 9.49
C ARG A 66 3.09 8.74 8.37
N LEU A 67 4.12 9.56 8.51
CA LEU A 67 5.25 9.58 7.56
C LEU A 67 6.03 8.26 7.58
N ALA A 68 6.20 7.65 8.76
CA ALA A 68 6.83 6.35 8.89
C ALA A 68 5.96 5.22 8.31
N GLU A 69 4.65 5.24 8.55
CA GLU A 69 3.69 4.32 7.91
C GLU A 69 3.75 4.41 6.38
N ALA A 70 3.94 5.62 5.84
CA ALA A 70 4.13 5.87 4.41
C ALA A 70 5.57 5.62 3.89
N ASP A 71 6.47 5.00 4.67
CA ASP A 71 7.86 4.68 4.28
C ASP A 71 8.72 5.91 3.94
N ALA A 72 8.37 7.10 4.45
CA ALA A 72 9.02 8.37 4.07
C ALA A 72 10.47 8.52 4.59
N PHE A 73 10.85 7.75 5.61
CA PHE A 73 12.18 7.79 6.25
C PHE A 73 13.22 6.85 5.62
N ARG A 74 12.89 6.18 4.51
CA ARG A 74 13.86 5.36 3.76
C ARG A 74 15.07 6.15 3.28
N SER A 75 14.96 7.48 3.13
CA SER A 75 16.10 8.35 2.82
C SER A 75 17.08 8.53 3.99
N LEU A 76 16.69 8.15 5.20
CA LEU A 76 17.55 8.08 6.40
C LEU A 76 18.04 6.65 6.67
N ASP A 77 17.88 5.74 5.71
CA ASP A 77 18.18 4.31 5.85
C ASP A 77 17.37 3.59 6.95
N LEU A 78 16.23 4.17 7.34
CA LEU A 78 15.30 3.58 8.29
C LEU A 78 14.19 2.85 7.54
N ASP A 79 14.00 1.57 7.85
CA ASP A 79 12.77 0.88 7.49
C ASP A 79 11.60 1.35 8.35
N ARG A 80 10.37 1.06 7.92
CA ARG A 80 9.14 1.48 8.62
C ARG A 80 9.17 1.17 10.12
N ARG A 81 9.66 -0.01 10.50
CA ARG A 81 9.63 -0.47 11.88
C ARG A 81 10.69 0.23 12.74
N ALA A 82 11.89 0.41 12.20
CA ALA A 82 12.94 1.21 12.82
C ALA A 82 12.50 2.67 12.97
N ALA A 83 11.82 3.23 11.98
CA ALA A 83 11.28 4.57 12.05
C ALA A 83 10.19 4.72 13.13
N LEU A 84 9.19 3.84 13.15
CA LEU A 84 8.14 3.85 14.19
C LEU A 84 8.72 3.61 15.59
N TRP A 85 9.74 2.75 15.72
CA TRP A 85 10.44 2.54 16.98
C TRP A 85 11.15 3.82 17.46
N ALA A 86 11.94 4.45 16.59
CA ALA A 86 12.62 5.70 16.89
C ALA A 86 11.63 6.82 17.27
N ILE A 87 10.47 6.90 16.59
CA ILE A 87 9.42 7.89 16.90
C ILE A 87 8.82 7.65 18.29
N LYS A 88 8.64 6.40 18.72
CA LYS A 88 8.13 6.08 20.07
C LYS A 88 9.06 6.54 21.19
N GLY A 89 10.35 6.72 20.89
CA GLY A 89 11.32 7.29 21.83
C GLY A 89 11.21 8.81 21.98
N LEU A 90 10.47 9.51 21.10
CA LEU A 90 10.35 10.96 21.16
C LEU A 90 9.39 11.41 22.28
N ALA A 91 9.72 12.52 22.92
CA ALA A 91 8.79 13.19 23.82
C ALA A 91 7.60 13.79 23.05
N PRO A 92 6.45 14.05 23.71
CA PRO A 92 5.28 14.66 23.06
C PRO A 92 5.55 16.05 22.46
N SER A 93 6.51 16.78 23.04
CA SER A 93 7.01 18.07 22.57
C SER A 93 8.46 18.27 23.03
N VAL A 94 9.18 19.18 22.37
CA VAL A 94 10.53 19.57 22.80
C VAL A 94 10.44 20.24 24.17
N LEU A 95 11.12 19.68 25.16
CA LEU A 95 11.06 20.16 26.53
C LEU A 95 11.92 21.44 26.71
N PRO A 96 11.44 22.48 27.45
CA PRO A 96 12.10 23.79 27.51
C PRO A 96 13.55 23.79 28.01
N LEU A 97 13.90 22.87 28.91
CA LEU A 97 15.25 22.74 29.46
C LEU A 97 16.26 22.26 28.40
N PHE A 98 15.82 21.36 27.51
CA PHE A 98 16.67 20.80 26.46
C PHE A 98 16.81 21.77 25.28
N ALA A 99 15.74 22.50 24.93
CA ALA A 99 15.81 23.59 23.97
C ALA A 99 16.83 24.69 24.37
N ALA A 100 17.00 24.93 25.67
CA ALA A 100 18.01 25.86 26.19
C ALA A 100 19.44 25.29 26.11
N ALA A 101 19.63 23.99 26.38
CA ALA A 101 20.92 23.32 26.28
C ALA A 101 21.44 23.25 24.83
N GLU A 102 20.56 22.97 23.86
CA GLU A 102 20.92 22.91 22.44
C GLU A 102 21.33 24.27 21.87
N ARG A 103 20.66 25.35 22.28
CA ARG A 103 21.04 26.72 21.92
C ARG A 103 22.46 27.06 22.39
N PHE A 104 22.88 26.50 23.52
CA PHE A 104 24.21 26.70 24.07
C PHE A 104 25.25 25.82 23.37
N ALA A 105 24.90 24.58 23.02
CA ALA A 105 25.80 23.62 22.36
C ALA A 105 25.91 23.79 20.83
N ASN A 106 24.99 24.54 20.21
CA ASN A 106 24.85 24.70 18.76
C ASN A 106 24.83 23.34 18.00
N ARG A 107 24.30 22.30 18.65
CA ARG A 107 24.15 20.93 18.16
C ARG A 107 22.91 20.32 18.82
N ILE A 108 22.17 19.53 18.06
CA ILE A 108 21.14 18.62 18.59
C ILE A 108 21.88 17.42 19.17
N GLU A 109 21.84 17.26 20.49
CA GLU A 109 22.31 16.04 21.15
C GLU A 109 21.11 15.13 21.39
N SER A 110 21.21 13.88 20.92
CA SER A 110 20.17 12.88 21.15
C SER A 110 19.93 12.72 22.65
N GLU A 111 18.70 13.01 23.09
CA GLU A 111 18.31 12.89 24.51
C GLU A 111 18.34 11.44 25.00
N PHE A 112 18.32 10.48 24.06
CA PHE A 112 18.31 9.05 24.33
C PHE A 112 19.58 8.41 23.77
N ASN A 113 20.40 7.84 24.65
CA ASN A 113 21.44 6.89 24.30
C ASN A 113 20.87 5.47 24.41
N GLU A 114 19.91 5.14 23.55
CA GLU A 114 19.29 3.81 23.53
C GLU A 114 20.23 2.84 22.79
N PRO A 115 20.58 1.67 23.38
CA PRO A 115 21.40 0.69 22.69
C PRO A 115 20.68 0.22 21.42
N SER A 116 21.42 0.14 20.31
CA SER A 116 20.88 -0.33 19.03
C SER A 116 20.28 -1.73 19.20
N PHE A 117 18.95 -1.80 19.15
CA PHE A 117 18.23 -3.07 19.20
C PHE A 117 17.92 -3.52 17.76
N PRO A 118 18.47 -4.65 17.28
CA PRO A 118 18.21 -5.11 15.93
C PRO A 118 16.78 -5.61 15.83
N LEU A 119 15.90 -4.74 15.34
CA LEU A 119 14.57 -5.12 14.94
C LEU A 119 14.67 -6.07 13.73
N ALA A 120 14.16 -7.30 13.88
CA ALA A 120 13.91 -8.18 12.75
C ALA A 120 13.19 -7.44 11.59
N PRO A 121 13.70 -7.53 10.35
CA PRO A 121 13.09 -6.86 9.21
C PRO A 121 11.71 -7.46 8.91
N MET A 122 10.81 -6.63 8.37
CA MET A 122 9.52 -7.10 7.86
C MET A 122 9.73 -7.95 6.60
N SER A 123 8.88 -8.96 6.40
CA SER A 123 8.84 -9.69 5.13
C SER A 123 8.31 -8.79 4.01
N GLU A 124 8.69 -9.08 2.75
CA GLU A 124 8.22 -8.33 1.57
C GLU A 124 6.69 -8.30 1.47
N GLY A 125 6.01 -9.41 1.82
CA GLY A 125 4.55 -9.48 1.84
C GLY A 125 3.92 -8.59 2.92
N ALA A 126 4.50 -8.57 4.13
CA ALA A 126 4.04 -7.70 5.21
C ALA A 126 4.20 -6.21 4.85
N ASP A 127 5.32 -5.85 4.21
CA ASP A 127 5.56 -4.49 3.72
C ASP A 127 4.52 -4.07 2.66
N VAL A 128 4.19 -4.97 1.72
CA VAL A 128 3.18 -4.73 0.67
C VAL A 128 1.78 -4.57 1.25
N VAL A 129 1.45 -5.36 2.28
CA VAL A 129 0.16 -5.27 2.98
C VAL A 129 0.00 -3.95 3.70
N GLU A 130 1.05 -3.49 4.39
CA GLU A 130 1.02 -2.19 5.08
C GLU A 130 0.91 -1.05 4.06
N ASP A 131 1.64 -1.11 2.94
CA ASP A 131 1.54 -0.12 1.86
C ASP A 131 0.11 0.01 1.32
N TYR A 132 -0.56 -1.12 1.05
CA TYR A 132 -1.96 -1.12 0.57
C TYR A 132 -2.95 -0.68 1.65
N GLY A 133 -2.73 -1.07 2.91
CA GLY A 133 -3.57 -0.66 4.04
C GLY A 133 -3.51 0.85 4.30
N THR A 134 -2.34 1.47 4.13
CA THR A 134 -2.12 2.91 4.41
C THR A 134 -2.32 3.80 3.19
N THR A 135 -1.86 3.39 2.00
CA THR A 135 -1.83 4.26 0.81
C THR A 135 -2.72 3.79 -0.33
N GLY A 136 -3.31 2.60 -0.21
CA GLY A 136 -4.13 1.98 -1.27
C GLY A 136 -3.34 1.55 -2.51
N LEU A 137 -2.01 1.61 -2.46
CA LEU A 137 -1.09 1.21 -3.53
C LEU A 137 0.23 0.74 -2.93
N THR A 138 1.05 0.00 -3.68
CA THR A 138 2.43 -0.28 -3.31
C THR A 138 3.35 0.01 -4.48
N LEU A 139 4.58 0.42 -4.17
CA LEU A 139 5.68 0.55 -5.15
C LEU A 139 6.56 -0.71 -5.20
N ARG A 140 6.21 -1.72 -4.39
CA ARG A 140 6.81 -3.05 -4.35
C ARG A 140 6.04 -3.98 -5.29
N ARG A 141 6.12 -5.29 -5.07
CA ARG A 141 5.36 -6.27 -5.85
C ARG A 141 3.86 -6.14 -5.59
N HIS A 142 3.07 -6.43 -6.61
CA HIS A 142 1.62 -6.51 -6.50
C HIS A 142 1.20 -7.64 -5.52
N PRO A 143 0.20 -7.43 -4.63
CA PRO A 143 -0.15 -8.40 -3.59
C PRO A 143 -0.55 -9.78 -4.12
N VAL A 144 -1.19 -9.82 -5.29
CA VAL A 144 -1.62 -11.08 -5.94
C VAL A 144 -0.43 -11.93 -6.40
N SER A 145 0.74 -11.33 -6.63
CA SER A 145 1.94 -12.08 -7.03
C SER A 145 2.38 -13.09 -5.97
N PHE A 146 2.19 -12.80 -4.68
CA PHE A 146 2.46 -13.74 -3.59
C PHE A 146 1.49 -14.92 -3.55
N LEU A 147 0.32 -14.76 -4.16
CA LEU A 147 -0.73 -15.78 -4.25
C LEU A 147 -0.72 -16.54 -5.58
N ARG A 148 0.12 -16.15 -6.54
CA ARG A 148 0.06 -16.66 -7.92
C ARG A 148 0.13 -18.18 -7.98
N ASP A 149 1.09 -18.80 -7.31
CA ASP A 149 1.20 -20.27 -7.31
C ASP A 149 -0.05 -20.98 -6.77
N ALA A 150 -0.66 -20.41 -5.72
CA ALA A 150 -1.89 -20.95 -5.15
C ALA A 150 -3.08 -20.74 -6.10
N LEU A 151 -3.16 -19.60 -6.77
CA LEU A 151 -4.19 -19.29 -7.75
C LEU A 151 -4.08 -20.17 -9.00
N THR A 152 -2.86 -20.37 -9.53
CA THR A 152 -2.60 -21.25 -10.67
C THR A 152 -3.01 -22.70 -10.38
N ARG A 153 -2.72 -23.22 -9.18
CA ARG A 153 -3.20 -24.55 -8.75
C ARG A 153 -4.72 -24.67 -8.71
N ARG A 154 -5.44 -23.55 -8.57
CA ARG A 154 -6.91 -23.48 -8.59
C ARG A 154 -7.47 -23.23 -10.00
N GLY A 155 -6.60 -23.23 -11.03
CA GLY A 155 -6.98 -22.96 -12.41
C GLY A 155 -7.26 -21.48 -12.71
N VAL A 156 -6.83 -20.57 -11.84
CA VAL A 156 -6.97 -19.12 -12.06
C VAL A 156 -5.84 -18.66 -13.00
N ILE A 157 -6.20 -18.10 -14.14
CA ILE A 157 -5.26 -17.58 -15.13
C ILE A 157 -4.83 -16.14 -14.79
N ALA A 158 -3.76 -15.65 -15.43
CA ALA A 158 -3.36 -14.27 -15.29
C ALA A 158 -4.24 -13.36 -16.18
N CYS A 159 -4.42 -12.09 -15.78
CA CYS A 159 -5.22 -11.13 -16.55
C CYS A 159 -4.63 -10.92 -17.96
N ALA A 160 -3.30 -10.92 -18.11
CA ALA A 160 -2.64 -10.82 -19.41
C ALA A 160 -2.97 -11.99 -20.36
N ASP A 161 -3.28 -13.19 -19.83
CA ASP A 161 -3.59 -14.38 -20.63
C ASP A 161 -4.97 -14.32 -21.29
N LEU A 162 -5.83 -13.38 -20.87
CA LEU A 162 -7.15 -13.20 -21.48
C LEU A 162 -7.05 -12.86 -22.96
N THR A 163 -6.03 -12.10 -23.36
CA THR A 163 -5.76 -11.74 -24.77
C THR A 163 -5.44 -12.95 -25.65
N ARG A 164 -4.98 -14.06 -25.05
CA ARG A 164 -4.61 -15.30 -25.73
C ARG A 164 -5.70 -16.36 -25.65
N THR A 165 -6.77 -16.07 -24.92
CA THR A 165 -7.88 -16.98 -24.67
C THR A 165 -8.95 -16.79 -25.73
N ARG A 166 -9.64 -17.87 -26.13
CA ARG A 166 -10.65 -17.80 -27.19
C ARG A 166 -11.93 -17.15 -26.68
N ASP A 167 -12.56 -16.35 -27.54
CA ASP A 167 -13.89 -15.80 -27.28
C ASP A 167 -14.91 -16.92 -26.96
N GLY A 168 -15.80 -16.65 -26.00
CA GLY A 168 -16.78 -17.62 -25.51
C GLY A 168 -16.23 -18.71 -24.58
N GLN A 169 -14.91 -18.74 -24.29
CA GLN A 169 -14.33 -19.75 -23.42
C GLN A 169 -14.64 -19.48 -21.94
N ARG A 170 -14.84 -20.55 -21.16
CA ARG A 170 -14.94 -20.45 -19.69
C ARG A 170 -13.55 -20.20 -19.11
N VAL A 171 -13.43 -19.13 -18.32
CA VAL A 171 -12.20 -18.69 -17.67
C VAL A 171 -12.40 -18.54 -16.17
N ARG A 172 -11.30 -18.69 -15.41
CA ARG A 172 -11.26 -18.35 -13.99
C ARG A 172 -10.20 -17.29 -13.76
N LEU A 173 -10.61 -16.16 -13.18
CA LEU A 173 -9.78 -15.02 -12.85
C LEU A 173 -9.77 -14.79 -11.35
N GLY A 174 -8.75 -14.07 -10.87
CA GLY A 174 -8.64 -13.69 -9.47
C GLY A 174 -7.78 -12.44 -9.34
N GLY A 175 -8.28 -11.45 -8.63
CA GLY A 175 -7.61 -10.16 -8.55
C GLY A 175 -8.19 -9.24 -7.48
N LEU A 176 -7.45 -8.17 -7.18
CA LEU A 176 -7.90 -7.08 -6.30
C LEU A 176 -8.96 -6.27 -7.01
N VAL A 177 -10.02 -5.89 -6.30
CA VAL A 177 -11.06 -5.05 -6.88
C VAL A 177 -10.63 -3.60 -6.85
N LEU A 178 -10.48 -3.00 -8.03
CA LEU A 178 -10.13 -1.59 -8.18
C LEU A 178 -11.34 -0.67 -8.10
N MET A 179 -12.36 -1.00 -8.88
CA MET A 179 -13.54 -0.17 -9.06
C MET A 179 -14.79 -0.99 -9.34
N ARG A 180 -15.92 -0.44 -8.91
CA ARG A 180 -17.27 -0.94 -9.19
C ARG A 180 -18.10 0.19 -9.75
N GLN A 181 -18.81 -0.05 -10.85
CA GLN A 181 -19.67 0.93 -11.47
C GLN A 181 -21.02 0.31 -11.82
N ARG A 182 -22.10 0.99 -11.45
CA ARG A 182 -23.46 0.62 -11.84
C ARG A 182 -24.12 1.81 -12.56
N PRO A 183 -23.97 1.92 -13.88
CA PRO A 183 -24.58 3.03 -14.62
C PRO A 183 -26.11 2.99 -14.46
N GLY A 184 -26.73 4.13 -14.16
CA GLY A 184 -28.18 4.24 -13.97
C GLY A 184 -29.01 3.83 -15.19
N THR A 185 -28.41 3.84 -16.38
CA THR A 185 -29.04 3.49 -17.66
C THR A 185 -28.92 2.00 -18.04
N ALA A 186 -28.09 1.21 -17.36
CA ALA A 186 -27.65 -0.10 -17.83
C ALA A 186 -28.51 -1.29 -17.34
N LYS A 187 -29.85 -1.16 -17.28
CA LYS A 187 -30.81 -2.23 -16.91
C LYS A 187 -30.39 -3.08 -15.69
N GLY A 188 -29.67 -2.50 -14.73
CA GLY A 188 -29.21 -3.18 -13.51
C GLY A 188 -27.90 -3.96 -13.60
N VAL A 189 -27.15 -3.87 -14.71
CA VAL A 189 -25.79 -4.41 -14.90
C VAL A 189 -24.78 -3.65 -14.04
N MET A 190 -23.79 -4.36 -13.49
CA MET A 190 -22.63 -3.78 -12.82
C MET A 190 -21.35 -4.15 -13.57
N PHE A 191 -20.47 -3.19 -13.73
CA PHE A 191 -19.11 -3.37 -14.21
C PHE A 191 -18.16 -3.35 -13.02
N MET A 192 -17.18 -4.24 -13.03
CA MET A 192 -16.13 -4.27 -12.02
C MET A 192 -14.78 -4.47 -12.70
N THR A 193 -13.77 -3.71 -12.29
CA THR A 193 -12.41 -3.91 -12.77
C THR A 193 -11.60 -4.53 -11.66
N ILE A 194 -10.93 -5.63 -11.97
CA ILE A 194 -9.97 -6.28 -11.09
C ILE A 194 -8.55 -6.14 -11.63
N GLU A 195 -7.57 -6.21 -10.75
CA GLU A 195 -6.15 -6.22 -11.11
C GLU A 195 -5.41 -7.43 -10.52
N ASP A 196 -4.44 -7.90 -11.29
CA ASP A 196 -3.38 -8.76 -10.81
C ASP A 196 -2.01 -8.18 -11.20
N GLU A 197 -0.93 -8.91 -10.90
CA GLU A 197 0.43 -8.45 -11.18
C GLU A 197 0.78 -8.34 -12.68
N THR A 198 -0.10 -8.84 -13.56
CA THR A 198 0.09 -8.86 -15.02
C THR A 198 -0.77 -7.83 -15.74
N GLY A 199 -1.82 -7.32 -15.10
CA GLY A 199 -2.67 -6.29 -15.68
C GLY A 199 -4.06 -6.23 -15.05
N ILE A 200 -4.98 -5.61 -15.78
CA ILE A 200 -6.38 -5.43 -15.38
C ILE A 200 -7.30 -6.34 -16.19
N ALA A 201 -8.44 -6.71 -15.61
CA ALA A 201 -9.52 -7.39 -16.29
C ALA A 201 -10.87 -6.75 -15.95
N ASN A 202 -11.72 -6.63 -16.96
CA ASN A 202 -13.06 -6.07 -16.82
C ASN A 202 -14.10 -7.17 -16.71
N LEU A 203 -14.95 -7.07 -15.69
CA LEU A 203 -15.97 -8.05 -15.36
C LEU A 203 -17.35 -7.42 -15.52
N ILE A 204 -18.29 -8.21 -16.04
CA ILE A 204 -19.69 -7.82 -16.20
C ILE A 204 -20.55 -8.72 -15.31
N PHE A 205 -21.36 -8.10 -14.45
CA PHE A 205 -22.30 -8.76 -13.55
C PHE A 205 -23.73 -8.39 -13.94
N TRP A 206 -24.51 -9.40 -14.29
CA TRP A 206 -25.94 -9.24 -14.53
C TRP A 206 -26.72 -9.15 -13.21
N LYS A 207 -27.91 -8.54 -13.25
CA LYS A 207 -28.73 -8.27 -12.06
C LYS A 207 -28.97 -9.52 -11.20
N ASP A 208 -29.28 -10.64 -11.84
CA ASP A 208 -29.52 -11.92 -11.18
C ASP A 208 -28.27 -12.45 -10.44
N ARG A 209 -27.08 -12.28 -11.02
CA ARG A 209 -25.81 -12.66 -10.38
C ARG A 209 -25.48 -11.74 -9.21
N ILE A 210 -25.72 -10.44 -9.36
CA ILE A 210 -25.54 -9.47 -8.27
C ILE A 210 -26.45 -9.81 -7.11
N GLU A 211 -27.72 -10.14 -7.36
CA GLU A 211 -28.68 -10.47 -6.30
C GLU A 211 -28.32 -11.79 -5.61
N ALA A 212 -27.91 -12.80 -6.36
CA ALA A 212 -27.53 -14.11 -5.81
C ALA A 212 -26.26 -14.06 -4.94
N GLN A 213 -25.28 -13.20 -5.27
CA GLN A 213 -23.98 -13.15 -4.58
C GLN A 213 -23.65 -11.73 -4.05
N ARG A 214 -24.70 -10.98 -3.68
CA ARG A 214 -24.64 -9.55 -3.32
C ARG A 214 -23.57 -9.21 -2.27
N PRO A 215 -23.42 -9.97 -1.17
CA PRO A 215 -22.43 -9.63 -0.14
C PRO A 215 -21.01 -9.61 -0.70
N ILE A 216 -20.65 -10.62 -1.49
CA ILE A 216 -19.31 -10.77 -2.06
C ILE A 216 -19.07 -9.69 -3.12
N VAL A 217 -20.03 -9.50 -4.03
CA VAL A 217 -19.91 -8.54 -5.15
C VAL A 217 -19.73 -7.11 -4.64
N ILE A 218 -20.38 -6.73 -3.53
CA ILE A 218 -20.30 -5.37 -2.98
C ILE A 218 -19.10 -5.19 -2.07
N ALA A 219 -18.80 -6.14 -1.18
CA ALA A 219 -17.88 -5.89 -0.06
C ALA A 219 -16.45 -6.44 -0.25
N ALA A 220 -16.25 -7.45 -1.11
CA ALA A 220 -14.97 -8.15 -1.17
C ALA A 220 -13.84 -7.26 -1.74
N GLY A 221 -12.69 -7.21 -1.07
CA GLY A 221 -11.51 -6.47 -1.54
C GLY A 221 -10.74 -7.23 -2.63
N MET A 222 -10.84 -8.55 -2.63
CA MET A 222 -10.29 -9.44 -3.65
C MET A 222 -11.32 -10.50 -4.00
N ILE A 223 -11.50 -10.77 -5.29
CA ILE A 223 -12.46 -11.76 -5.75
C ILE A 223 -11.82 -12.76 -6.70
N GLY A 224 -12.35 -13.98 -6.67
CA GLY A 224 -12.18 -14.99 -7.71
C GLY A 224 -13.44 -15.04 -8.55
N VAL A 225 -13.33 -15.05 -9.86
CA VAL A 225 -14.48 -15.07 -10.78
C VAL A 225 -14.31 -16.18 -11.77
N THR A 226 -15.33 -17.04 -11.87
CA THR A 226 -15.47 -17.95 -12.99
C THR A 226 -16.52 -17.39 -13.93
N GLY A 227 -16.19 -17.25 -15.20
CA GLY A 227 -17.02 -16.57 -16.17
C GLY A 227 -16.77 -17.00 -17.60
N ILE A 228 -17.47 -16.36 -18.53
CA ILE A 228 -17.29 -16.56 -19.96
C ILE A 228 -16.59 -15.32 -20.52
N LEU A 229 -15.48 -15.55 -21.24
CA LEU A 229 -14.78 -14.50 -21.96
C LEU A 229 -15.65 -14.00 -23.12
N GLN A 230 -15.72 -12.68 -23.27
CA GLN A 230 -16.33 -12.00 -24.40
C GLN A 230 -15.34 -10.99 -24.96
N CYS A 231 -15.02 -11.14 -26.24
CA CYS A 231 -14.15 -10.22 -26.97
C CYS A 231 -14.98 -9.42 -27.97
N GLU A 232 -15.14 -8.11 -27.74
CA GLU A 232 -15.80 -7.20 -28.67
C GLU A 232 -14.78 -6.24 -29.27
N GLY A 233 -14.26 -6.60 -30.45
CA GLY A 233 -13.12 -5.90 -31.06
C GLY A 233 -11.86 -6.06 -30.20
N GLU A 234 -11.31 -4.94 -29.72
CA GLU A 234 -10.13 -4.92 -28.84
C GLU A 234 -10.50 -5.01 -27.34
N VAL A 235 -11.79 -4.87 -27.00
CA VAL A 235 -12.23 -4.82 -25.61
C VAL A 235 -12.57 -6.22 -25.12
N ILE A 236 -11.93 -6.62 -24.04
CA ILE A 236 -12.12 -7.93 -23.41
C ILE A 236 -12.92 -7.75 -22.12
N HIS A 237 -14.04 -8.48 -22.03
CA HIS A 237 -14.90 -8.56 -20.86
C HIS A 237 -15.07 -10.01 -20.42
N VAL A 238 -15.26 -10.24 -19.12
CA VAL A 238 -15.67 -11.54 -18.61
C VAL A 238 -17.05 -11.42 -17.99
N ILE A 239 -18.03 -12.14 -18.55
CA ILE A 239 -19.35 -12.28 -17.93
C ILE A 239 -19.19 -13.19 -16.72
N ALA A 240 -19.35 -12.63 -15.52
CA ALA A 240 -19.28 -13.38 -14.28
C ALA A 240 -20.45 -14.38 -14.17
N LYS A 241 -20.13 -15.64 -13.87
CA LYS A 241 -21.11 -16.70 -13.60
C LYS A 241 -21.11 -17.10 -12.13
N GLU A 242 -19.92 -17.24 -11.57
CA GLU A 242 -19.69 -17.59 -10.17
C GLU A 242 -18.62 -16.66 -9.59
N VAL A 243 -18.85 -16.21 -8.37
CA VAL A 243 -17.95 -15.31 -7.63
C VAL A 243 -17.55 -15.96 -6.32
N GLU A 244 -16.29 -15.80 -5.96
CA GLU A 244 -15.71 -16.28 -4.72
C GLU A 244 -15.02 -15.11 -4.01
N ASP A 245 -15.22 -15.00 -2.69
CA ASP A 245 -14.48 -14.04 -1.88
C ASP A 245 -13.06 -14.56 -1.61
N LEU A 246 -12.07 -13.86 -2.13
CA LEU A 246 -10.65 -14.15 -1.91
C LEU A 246 -10.01 -13.18 -0.91
N THR A 247 -10.79 -12.28 -0.30
CA THR A 247 -10.31 -11.37 0.75
C THR A 247 -9.64 -12.12 1.91
N PRO A 248 -10.16 -13.28 2.38
CA PRO A 248 -9.46 -14.06 3.42
C PRO A 248 -8.11 -14.63 2.94
N LEU A 249 -7.99 -14.98 1.65
CA LEU A 249 -6.72 -15.46 1.08
C LEU A 249 -5.71 -14.33 0.97
N LEU A 250 -6.17 -13.13 0.59
CA LEU A 250 -5.37 -11.92 0.57
C LEU A 250 -4.81 -11.62 1.97
N ALA A 251 -5.66 -11.65 3.00
CA ALA A 251 -5.26 -11.39 4.40
C ALA A 251 -4.07 -12.26 4.86
N ARG A 252 -3.99 -13.50 4.38
CA ARG A 252 -2.90 -14.42 4.70
C ARG A 252 -1.55 -14.02 4.12
N VAL A 253 -1.48 -13.17 3.10
CA VAL A 253 -0.21 -12.66 2.56
C VAL A 253 0.53 -11.82 3.61
N GLY A 254 -0.20 -11.01 4.38
CA GLY A 254 0.36 -10.23 5.49
C GLY A 254 0.79 -11.14 6.65
N GLN A 255 -0.02 -12.16 6.94
CA GLN A 255 0.22 -13.09 8.04
C GLN A 255 1.31 -14.13 7.74
N ALA A 256 1.54 -14.53 6.48
CA ALA A 256 2.58 -15.51 6.13
C ALA A 256 4.00 -14.98 6.41
N GLY A 257 4.17 -13.66 6.40
CA GLY A 257 5.37 -12.99 6.92
C GLY A 257 5.48 -13.05 8.44
N MET A 258 4.35 -12.86 9.13
CA MET A 258 4.25 -12.85 10.59
C MET A 258 4.32 -14.26 11.21
N ALA A 259 3.83 -15.30 10.54
CA ALA A 259 3.83 -16.69 11.03
C ALA A 259 5.24 -17.28 11.15
N ARG A 260 6.24 -16.69 10.49
CA ARG A 260 7.67 -17.01 10.72
C ARG A 260 8.25 -16.31 11.95
N GLN A 261 7.53 -15.33 12.51
CA GLN A 261 7.95 -14.44 13.60
C GLN A 261 7.03 -14.49 14.84
N GLU A 262 5.84 -15.07 14.77
CA GLU A 262 4.86 -15.20 15.87
C GLU A 262 5.21 -16.33 16.84
N ARG A 263 6.34 -16.16 17.53
CA ARG A 263 6.45 -16.52 18.96
C ARG A 263 6.44 -15.29 19.88
N ALA A 264 6.23 -14.08 19.35
CA ALA A 264 6.12 -12.89 20.20
C ALA A 264 5.21 -11.81 19.58
N ALA A 265 4.22 -11.38 20.37
CA ALA A 265 3.35 -10.21 20.23
C ALA A 265 2.28 -10.27 19.12
N GLY A 266 1.05 -10.57 19.55
CA GLY A 266 -0.15 -10.53 18.72
C GLY A 266 -0.60 -9.10 18.43
N ASN A 267 -0.79 -8.80 17.14
CA ASN A 267 -1.80 -7.87 16.68
C ASN A 267 -2.18 -8.24 15.24
N GLU A 268 -3.34 -8.85 15.06
CA GLU A 268 -3.85 -9.31 13.76
C GLU A 268 -4.37 -8.11 12.95
N ARG A 269 -3.61 -7.64 11.96
CA ARG A 269 -4.09 -6.63 10.99
C ARG A 269 -4.39 -7.28 9.65
N THR A 270 -5.65 -7.19 9.24
CA THR A 270 -6.20 -7.74 7.99
C THR A 270 -6.15 -6.68 6.89
N ILE A 271 -5.84 -7.08 5.65
CA ILE A 271 -5.87 -6.19 4.49
C ILE A 271 -7.31 -5.75 4.21
N ALA A 272 -7.60 -4.47 4.42
CA ALA A 272 -8.86 -3.85 4.05
C ALA A 272 -8.64 -2.97 2.80
N VAL A 273 -8.80 -3.55 1.61
CA VAL A 273 -8.78 -2.75 0.37
C VAL A 273 -10.10 -2.01 0.25
N LYS A 274 -10.09 -0.69 0.47
CA LYS A 274 -11.23 0.16 0.09
C LYS A 274 -11.23 0.36 -1.42
N ALA A 275 -12.03 -0.43 -2.12
CA ALA A 275 -12.34 -0.16 -3.52
C ALA A 275 -13.05 1.19 -3.64
N ARG A 276 -12.81 1.91 -4.74
CA ARG A 276 -13.49 3.18 -5.00
C ARG A 276 -14.90 2.88 -5.52
N ASP A 277 -15.90 3.14 -4.68
CA ASP A 277 -17.30 3.09 -5.04
C ASP A 277 -17.75 4.49 -5.49
N PHE A 278 -18.20 4.64 -6.73
CA PHE A 278 -18.85 5.87 -7.19
C PHE A 278 -20.36 5.63 -7.36
N ARG A 279 -21.13 6.57 -6.81
CA ARG A 279 -22.59 6.65 -6.83
C ARG A 279 -23.14 6.91 -8.23
#